data_AF-A0A9E5NDR9-F1
#
_entry.id   AF-A0A9E5NDR9-F1
#
_cell.length_a   1.000
_cell.length_b   1.000
_cell.length_c   1.000
_cell.angle_alpha   90.00
_cell.angle_beta   90.00
_cell.angle_gamma   90.00
#
_symmetry.space_group_name_H-M   'P 1'
#
loop_
_entity.id
_entity.type
_entity.pdbx_description
1 polymer ?
#
loop_
_entity_poly.entity_id
_entity_poly.type
_entity_poly.pdbx_seq_one_letter_code
_entity_poly.pdbx_strand_id
1 'polypeptide(L)'
;MVGLPRTDPFSRPVSPDKPAPDVFVHLRIAAFCAGLGEIGYGKILLTPQFGPRQRFAAVLTDAPLEPDPLFEGNLCDRCMSCVKDCSGEAISSTETIKVTVAGRELEWGKIDYDKCSKAFCGGRRETNPFMMTPEDEAGFNQHVWTAQKYKIPPTYDYGRAIEGASGCIRACMVHLEQQGKLKNAFHQPFRRRKPWRLTHH
;
A
#
# COMPACT_ATOMS: atom_id res chain seq x y z
N MET A 1 -4.26 -12.91 -1.92
CA MET A 1 -3.03 -13.52 -2.50
C MET A 1 -1.77 -12.80 -2.02
N VAL A 2 -1.12 -13.28 -0.94
CA VAL A 2 0.25 -12.84 -0.62
C VAL A 2 1.14 -13.29 -1.77
N GLY A 3 1.63 -12.35 -2.58
CA GLY A 3 2.70 -12.56 -3.56
C GLY A 3 2.71 -13.95 -4.19
N LEU A 4 1.59 -14.39 -4.79
CA LEU A 4 1.67 -15.59 -5.62
C LEU A 4 2.63 -15.22 -6.76
N PRO A 5 3.77 -15.91 -6.91
CA PRO A 5 4.56 -15.77 -8.12
C PRO A 5 3.62 -16.07 -9.28
N ARG A 6 3.72 -15.29 -10.35
CA ARG A 6 3.04 -15.63 -11.60
C ARG A 6 3.33 -17.11 -11.86
N THR A 7 2.29 -17.92 -12.03
CA THR A 7 2.40 -19.39 -12.05
C THR A 7 3.16 -19.91 -13.28
N ASP A 8 3.50 -19.03 -14.21
CA ASP A 8 4.44 -19.28 -15.30
C ASP A 8 5.71 -18.44 -15.10
N PRO A 9 6.89 -19.05 -14.88
CA PRO A 9 8.14 -18.31 -14.86
C PRO A 9 8.46 -17.84 -16.28
N PHE A 10 8.52 -16.53 -16.49
CA PHE A 10 9.05 -15.96 -17.74
C PHE A 10 10.55 -16.30 -17.88
N SER A 11 11.24 -16.48 -16.75
CA SER A 11 12.68 -16.71 -16.70
C SER A 11 13.05 -17.99 -15.94
N ARG A 12 14.17 -18.62 -16.33
CA ARG A 12 14.70 -19.83 -15.66
C ARG A 12 15.75 -19.44 -14.61
N PRO A 13 15.79 -20.14 -13.45
CA PRO A 13 16.91 -20.00 -12.51
C PRO A 13 18.25 -20.23 -13.17
N VAL A 14 19.28 -19.50 -12.73
CA VAL A 14 20.66 -19.72 -13.18
C VAL A 14 21.25 -21.02 -12.63
N SER A 15 20.68 -21.56 -11.54
CA SER A 15 20.99 -22.87 -10.97
C SER A 15 19.81 -23.39 -10.13
N PRO A 16 19.68 -24.72 -9.90
CA PRO A 16 18.53 -25.32 -9.21
C PRO A 16 18.30 -24.84 -7.77
N ASP A 17 19.34 -24.37 -7.11
CA ASP A 17 19.36 -23.85 -5.74
C ASP A 17 18.98 -22.36 -5.64
N LYS A 18 18.86 -21.66 -6.77
CA LYS A 18 18.61 -20.22 -6.83
C LYS A 18 17.19 -19.89 -7.30
N PRO A 19 16.63 -18.75 -6.89
CA PRO A 19 15.36 -18.30 -7.43
C PRO A 19 15.48 -17.93 -8.91
N ALA A 20 14.36 -17.99 -9.63
CA ALA A 20 14.27 -17.40 -10.97
C ALA A 20 14.60 -15.89 -10.90
N PRO A 21 15.23 -15.30 -11.93
CA PRO A 21 15.70 -13.91 -11.89
C PRO A 21 14.56 -12.87 -11.89
N ASP A 22 13.30 -13.29 -12.02
CA ASP A 22 12.10 -12.43 -11.97
C ASP A 22 11.77 -11.95 -10.53
N VAL A 23 12.80 -11.58 -9.76
CA VAL A 23 12.65 -11.09 -8.39
C VAL A 23 12.54 -9.57 -8.36
N PHE A 24 11.50 -9.08 -7.68
CA PHE A 24 11.34 -7.65 -7.42
C PHE A 24 11.81 -7.31 -6.01
N VAL A 25 12.61 -6.25 -5.87
CA VAL A 25 12.99 -5.72 -4.56
C VAL A 25 11.74 -5.21 -3.85
N HIS A 26 11.48 -5.72 -2.65
CA HIS A 26 10.38 -5.23 -1.84
C HIS A 26 10.74 -3.87 -1.24
N LEU A 27 10.52 -2.79 -2.01
CA LEU A 27 11.01 -1.44 -1.70
C LEU A 27 10.68 -0.91 -0.30
N ARG A 28 9.53 -1.30 0.29
CA ARG A 28 9.18 -0.92 1.67
C ARG A 28 10.10 -1.57 2.72
N ILE A 29 10.53 -2.80 2.47
CA ILE A 29 11.45 -3.55 3.34
C ILE A 29 12.85 -2.99 3.18
N ALA A 30 13.28 -2.71 1.93
CA ALA A 30 14.56 -2.04 1.67
C ALA A 30 14.64 -0.68 2.37
N ALA A 31 13.57 0.13 2.29
CA ALA A 31 13.48 1.42 2.96
C ALA A 31 13.49 1.32 4.50
N PHE A 32 12.91 0.26 5.06
CA PHE A 32 13.03 -0.04 6.49
C PHE A 32 14.48 -0.39 6.87
N CYS A 33 15.14 -1.26 6.09
CA CYS A 33 16.55 -1.62 6.30
C CYS A 33 17.50 -0.43 6.16
N ALA A 34 17.16 0.54 5.32
CA ALA A 34 17.89 1.80 5.16
C ALA A 34 17.56 2.85 6.24
N GLY A 35 16.89 2.47 7.33
CA GLY A 35 16.65 3.37 8.46
C GLY A 35 15.67 4.52 8.19
N LEU A 36 14.90 4.48 7.10
CA LEU A 36 14.04 5.61 6.72
C LEU A 36 12.82 5.76 7.64
N GLY A 37 12.34 4.66 8.24
CA GLY A 37 11.16 4.69 9.09
C GLY A 37 10.68 3.32 9.56
N GLU A 38 9.39 3.23 9.87
CA GLU A 38 8.73 2.06 10.46
C GLU A 38 7.68 1.49 9.51
N ILE A 39 7.51 0.16 9.46
CA ILE A 39 6.37 -0.46 8.77
C ILE A 39 5.15 -0.48 9.69
N GLY A 40 4.11 0.28 9.32
CA GLY A 40 2.86 0.31 10.07
C GLY A 40 1.95 -0.90 9.80
N TYR A 41 0.88 -1.03 10.59
CA TYR A 41 -0.05 -2.17 10.51
C TYR A 41 -0.68 -2.39 9.12
N GLY A 42 -0.90 -1.32 8.34
CA GLY A 42 -1.38 -1.40 6.95
C GLY A 42 -0.31 -1.83 5.93
N LYS A 43 0.86 -2.31 6.38
CA LYS A 43 2.03 -2.69 5.56
C LYS A 43 2.58 -1.54 4.68
N ILE A 44 2.37 -0.29 5.09
CA ILE A 44 2.97 0.91 4.47
C ILE A 44 4.14 1.36 5.35
N LEU A 45 5.25 1.75 4.73
CA LEU A 45 6.35 2.38 5.46
C LEU A 45 5.97 3.83 5.79
N LEU A 46 6.08 4.17 7.06
CA LEU A 46 5.86 5.50 7.61
C LEU A 46 7.22 6.11 7.91
N THR A 47 7.52 7.29 7.35
CA THR A 47 8.73 8.05 7.73
C THR A 47 8.34 9.21 8.64
N PRO A 48 9.22 9.65 9.56
CA PRO A 48 8.89 10.75 10.46
C PRO A 48 8.71 12.09 9.72
N GLN A 49 9.29 12.24 8.53
CA GLN A 49 9.13 13.43 7.69
C GLN A 49 7.77 13.43 7.00
N PHE A 50 7.43 12.36 6.27
CA PHE A 50 6.32 12.39 5.30
C PHE A 50 5.15 11.45 5.64
N GLY A 51 5.26 10.66 6.70
CA GLY A 51 4.30 9.61 7.00
C GLY A 51 4.22 8.62 5.83
N PRO A 52 3.03 8.29 5.31
CA PRO A 52 2.87 7.40 4.16
C PRO A 52 2.98 8.10 2.79
N ARG A 53 3.19 9.43 2.73
CA ARG A 53 3.06 10.24 1.50
C ARG A 53 4.34 10.27 0.65
N GLN A 54 4.92 9.11 0.38
CA GLN A 54 6.15 9.03 -0.42
C GLN A 54 6.20 7.75 -1.25
N ARG A 55 7.09 7.76 -2.23
CA ARG A 55 7.46 6.58 -3.01
C ARG A 55 8.95 6.34 -2.81
N PHE A 56 9.32 5.07 -2.72
CA PHE A 56 10.71 4.66 -2.61
C PHE A 56 11.21 4.18 -3.96
N ALA A 57 12.48 4.44 -4.21
CA ALA A 57 13.26 3.83 -5.28
C ALA A 57 14.54 3.27 -4.64
N ALA A 58 15.19 2.35 -5.32
CA ALA A 58 16.47 1.79 -4.89
C ALA A 58 17.44 1.85 -6.05
N VAL A 59 18.71 2.13 -5.75
CA VAL A 59 19.83 2.03 -6.68
C VAL A 59 20.74 0.96 -6.13
N LEU A 60 21.01 -0.06 -6.95
CA LEU A 60 22.01 -1.07 -6.65
C LEU A 60 23.37 -0.55 -7.10
N THR A 61 24.36 -0.61 -6.23
CA THR A 61 25.70 -0.09 -6.49
C THR A 61 26.75 -0.89 -5.72
N ASP A 62 27.94 -1.02 -6.29
CA ASP A 62 29.12 -1.60 -5.63
C ASP A 62 29.96 -0.53 -4.91
N ALA A 63 29.52 0.73 -4.94
CA ALA A 63 30.20 1.81 -4.22
C ALA A 63 30.23 1.48 -2.71
N PRO A 64 31.39 1.63 -2.04
CA PRO A 64 31.48 1.41 -0.61
C PRO A 64 30.71 2.52 0.12
N LEU A 65 29.64 2.14 0.82
CA LEU A 65 28.78 3.03 1.58
C LEU A 65 28.63 2.49 3.00
N GLU A 66 28.75 3.36 4.00
CA GLU A 66 28.42 3.02 5.37
C GLU A 66 26.89 2.93 5.53
N PRO A 67 26.36 1.84 6.10
CA PRO A 67 24.92 1.68 6.28
C PRO A 67 24.39 2.61 7.38
N ASP A 68 23.24 3.24 7.11
CA ASP A 68 22.53 4.00 8.13
C ASP A 68 21.97 3.07 9.22
N PRO A 69 21.90 3.54 10.49
CA PRO A 69 21.23 2.79 11.54
C PRO A 69 19.73 2.66 11.26
N LEU A 70 19.14 1.58 11.78
CA LEU A 70 17.69 1.41 11.71
C LEU A 70 16.97 2.52 12.49
N PHE A 71 15.84 3.00 11.97
CA PHE A 71 15.03 4.03 12.63
C PHE A 71 14.61 3.58 14.04
N GLU A 72 14.84 4.45 15.02
CA GLU A 72 14.45 4.25 16.42
C GLU A 72 13.29 5.19 16.75
N GLY A 73 12.06 4.71 16.58
CA GLY A 73 10.87 5.48 16.91
C GLY A 73 9.60 4.67 16.74
N ASN A 74 8.48 5.26 17.15
CA ASN A 74 7.15 4.67 17.06
C ASN A 74 6.19 5.64 16.36
N LEU A 75 5.98 5.43 15.07
CA LEU A 75 5.01 6.15 14.28
C LEU A 75 3.65 5.45 14.35
N CYS A 76 3.62 4.13 14.15
CA CYS A 76 2.40 3.34 14.19
C CYS A 76 2.02 2.95 15.62
N ASP A 77 0.97 3.56 16.14
CA ASP A 77 0.40 3.27 17.47
C ASP A 77 -0.73 2.23 17.46
N ARG A 78 -0.87 1.49 16.35
CA ARG A 78 -1.91 0.46 16.17
C ARG A 78 -3.34 1.01 16.33
N CYS A 79 -3.60 2.27 15.94
CA CYS A 79 -4.95 2.88 15.98
C CYS A 79 -6.03 2.19 15.10
N MET A 80 -5.60 1.31 14.18
CA MET A 80 -6.43 0.58 13.22
C MET A 80 -7.19 1.47 12.22
N SER A 81 -6.86 2.75 12.11
CA SER A 81 -7.48 3.64 11.11
C SER A 81 -7.28 3.16 9.68
N CYS A 82 -6.13 2.53 9.37
CA CYS A 82 -5.90 1.91 8.07
C CYS A 82 -6.87 0.77 7.75
N VAL A 83 -7.30 0.01 8.75
CA VAL A 83 -8.27 -1.08 8.62
C VAL A 83 -9.68 -0.50 8.49
N LYS A 84 -10.06 0.37 9.42
CA LYS A 84 -11.41 0.99 9.50
C LYS A 84 -11.79 1.75 8.24
N ASP A 85 -10.84 2.47 7.65
CA ASP A 85 -11.08 3.28 6.45
C ASP A 85 -10.76 2.55 5.14
N CYS A 86 -10.34 1.27 5.16
CA CYS A 86 -10.12 0.50 3.94
C CYS A 86 -11.46 0.12 3.31
N SER A 87 -11.86 0.83 2.25
CA SER A 87 -13.11 0.51 1.53
C SER A 87 -13.12 -0.90 0.94
N GLY A 88 -11.95 -1.47 0.68
CA GLY A 88 -11.79 -2.85 0.21
C GLY A 88 -11.96 -3.91 1.29
N GLU A 89 -11.96 -3.55 2.57
CA GLU A 89 -11.88 -4.51 3.70
C GLU A 89 -10.73 -5.50 3.49
N ALA A 90 -9.64 -4.99 2.92
CA ALA A 90 -8.54 -5.79 2.42
C ALA A 90 -7.46 -6.04 3.49
N ILE A 91 -7.49 -5.31 4.59
CA ILE A 91 -6.51 -5.43 5.68
C ILE A 91 -7.24 -6.11 6.84
N SER A 92 -6.80 -7.29 7.24
CA SER A 92 -7.40 -8.01 8.37
C SER A 92 -7.14 -7.26 9.68
N SER A 93 -8.15 -7.24 10.56
CA SER A 93 -8.06 -6.72 11.93
C SER A 93 -7.59 -7.79 12.94
N THR A 94 -7.61 -9.06 12.55
CA THR A 94 -7.43 -10.20 13.46
C THR A 94 -6.27 -11.11 13.05
N GLU A 95 -6.04 -11.27 11.75
CA GLU A 95 -4.93 -12.06 11.22
C GLU A 95 -3.74 -11.16 10.91
N THR A 96 -2.55 -11.55 11.35
CA THR A 96 -1.30 -10.82 11.08
C THR A 96 -0.29 -11.67 10.34
N ILE A 97 0.68 -11.01 9.72
CA ILE A 97 1.88 -11.61 9.16
C ILE A 97 3.06 -11.07 9.96
N LYS A 98 3.92 -11.98 10.42
CA LYS A 98 5.15 -11.67 11.14
C LYS A 98 6.35 -12.10 10.32
N VAL A 99 7.37 -11.25 10.25
CA VAL A 99 8.64 -11.56 9.60
C VAL A 99 9.79 -10.95 10.39
N THR A 100 10.96 -11.58 10.36
CA THR A 100 12.18 -11.01 10.94
C THR A 100 13.00 -10.34 9.84
N VAL A 101 13.31 -9.05 10.00
CA VAL A 101 14.09 -8.26 9.04
C VAL A 101 15.13 -7.46 9.82
N ALA A 102 16.41 -7.56 9.42
CA ALA A 102 17.51 -6.86 10.08
C ALA A 102 17.51 -7.03 11.62
N GLY A 103 17.21 -8.26 12.09
CA GLY A 103 17.15 -8.59 13.52
C GLY A 103 15.92 -8.07 14.27
N ARG A 104 14.98 -7.39 13.60
CA ARG A 104 13.72 -6.89 14.20
C ARG A 104 12.52 -7.70 13.73
N GLU A 105 11.62 -8.05 14.63
CA GLU A 105 10.31 -8.63 14.28
C GLU A 105 9.40 -7.51 13.78
N LEU A 106 8.91 -7.66 12.54
CA LEU A 106 7.93 -6.79 11.93
C LEU A 106 6.59 -7.51 11.87
N GLU A 107 5.51 -6.76 12.09
CA GLU A 107 4.16 -7.30 12.04
C GLU A 107 3.18 -6.31 11.39
N TRP A 108 2.32 -6.84 10.52
CA TRP A 108 1.23 -6.09 9.89
C TRP A 108 0.00 -6.98 9.69
N GLY A 109 -1.16 -6.38 9.47
CA GLY A 109 -2.39 -7.11 9.18
C GLY A 109 -2.28 -7.90 7.87
N LYS A 110 -2.80 -9.12 7.83
CA LYS A 110 -2.84 -9.95 6.60
C LYS A 110 -3.64 -9.20 5.53
N ILE A 111 -3.02 -8.98 4.37
CA ILE A 111 -3.62 -8.22 3.27
C ILE A 111 -4.17 -9.18 2.22
N ASP A 112 -5.44 -9.01 1.89
CA ASP A 112 -6.04 -9.56 0.68
C ASP A 112 -5.77 -8.62 -0.50
N TYR A 113 -4.71 -8.93 -1.25
CA TYR A 113 -4.30 -8.13 -2.39
C TYR A 113 -5.32 -8.09 -3.54
N ASP A 114 -6.21 -9.09 -3.67
CA ASP A 114 -7.25 -9.05 -4.71
C ASP A 114 -8.30 -8.00 -4.36
N LYS A 115 -8.83 -8.05 -3.12
CA LYS A 115 -9.73 -7.02 -2.60
C LYS A 115 -9.08 -5.63 -2.62
N CYS A 116 -7.82 -5.53 -2.20
CA CYS A 116 -7.08 -4.27 -2.20
C CYS A 116 -7.00 -3.69 -3.62
N SER A 117 -6.61 -4.52 -4.59
CA SER A 117 -6.43 -4.08 -5.97
C SER A 117 -7.75 -3.67 -6.63
N LYS A 118 -8.82 -4.44 -6.44
CA LYS A 118 -10.17 -4.13 -6.94
C LYS A 118 -10.70 -2.84 -6.35
N ALA A 119 -10.70 -2.72 -5.02
CA ALA A 119 -11.20 -1.52 -4.35
C ALA A 119 -10.40 -0.27 -4.74
N PHE A 120 -9.07 -0.36 -4.74
CA PHE A 120 -8.19 0.74 -5.15
C PHE A 120 -8.52 1.26 -6.57
N CYS A 121 -8.82 0.34 -7.49
CA CYS A 121 -9.17 0.65 -8.88
C CYS A 121 -10.65 0.99 -9.11
N GLY A 122 -11.46 1.11 -8.05
CA GLY A 122 -12.86 1.54 -8.13
C GLY A 122 -13.90 0.43 -8.04
N GLY A 123 -13.56 -0.75 -7.53
CA GLY A 123 -14.52 -1.85 -7.31
C GLY A 123 -15.59 -1.59 -6.23
N ARG A 124 -15.66 -0.38 -5.66
CA ARG A 124 -16.60 -0.01 -4.59
C ARG A 124 -17.55 1.09 -5.05
N ARG A 125 -18.85 0.87 -4.90
CA ARG A 125 -19.92 1.81 -5.29
C ARG A 125 -19.79 3.15 -4.55
N GLU A 126 -19.47 3.09 -3.26
CA GLU A 126 -19.44 4.26 -2.37
C GLU A 126 -18.35 5.28 -2.73
N THR A 127 -17.34 4.85 -3.50
CA THR A 127 -16.18 5.67 -3.87
C THR A 127 -15.99 5.81 -5.38
N ASN A 128 -16.79 5.13 -6.21
CA ASN A 128 -16.65 5.14 -7.67
C ASN A 128 -17.86 5.81 -8.36
N PRO A 129 -17.74 7.07 -8.81
CA PRO A 129 -18.84 7.79 -9.48
C PRO A 129 -19.16 7.28 -10.89
N PHE A 130 -18.36 6.34 -11.40
CA PHE A 130 -18.53 5.76 -12.72
C PHE A 130 -19.23 4.39 -12.68
N MET A 131 -19.51 3.86 -11.49
CA MET A 131 -20.23 2.60 -11.27
C MET A 131 -21.73 2.89 -11.10
N MET A 132 -22.45 2.95 -12.22
CA MET A 132 -23.87 3.36 -12.26
C MET A 132 -24.81 2.21 -12.59
N THR A 133 -24.31 1.13 -13.19
CA THR A 133 -25.10 -0.03 -13.62
C THR A 133 -24.56 -1.33 -13.01
N PRO A 134 -25.34 -2.43 -13.00
CA PRO A 134 -24.83 -3.76 -12.65
C PRO A 134 -23.68 -4.24 -13.56
N GLU A 135 -23.70 -3.85 -14.85
CA GLU A 135 -22.60 -4.13 -15.76
C GLU A 135 -21.32 -3.41 -15.32
N ASP A 136 -21.45 -2.18 -14.83
CA ASP A 136 -20.31 -1.41 -14.32
C ASP A 136 -19.72 -2.07 -13.08
N GLU A 137 -20.57 -2.52 -12.16
CA GLU A 137 -20.12 -3.22 -10.97
C GLU A 137 -19.34 -4.48 -11.33
N ALA A 138 -19.85 -5.27 -12.28
CA ALA A 138 -19.15 -6.43 -12.80
C ALA A 138 -17.82 -6.02 -13.49
N GLY A 139 -17.82 -4.97 -14.30
CA GLY A 139 -16.68 -4.46 -15.04
C GLY A 139 -15.52 -3.96 -14.16
N PHE A 140 -15.84 -3.17 -13.13
CA PHE A 140 -14.85 -2.64 -12.19
C PHE A 140 -14.34 -3.68 -11.19
N ASN A 141 -15.10 -4.75 -10.90
CA ASN A 141 -14.70 -5.82 -9.98
C ASN A 141 -13.98 -7.00 -10.65
N GLN A 142 -13.66 -6.90 -11.94
CA GLN A 142 -12.82 -7.89 -12.61
C GLN A 142 -11.39 -7.89 -12.05
N HIS A 143 -10.59 -8.88 -12.47
CA HIS A 143 -9.16 -8.85 -12.19
C HIS A 143 -8.54 -7.53 -12.69
N VAL A 144 -7.60 -6.98 -11.93
CA VAL A 144 -7.12 -5.60 -12.10
C VAL A 144 -6.66 -5.27 -13.53
N TRP A 145 -5.96 -6.21 -14.20
CA TRP A 145 -5.51 -6.03 -15.60
C TRP A 145 -6.65 -5.80 -16.59
N THR A 146 -7.81 -6.41 -16.34
CA THR A 146 -9.00 -6.27 -17.19
C THR A 146 -9.83 -5.07 -16.76
N ALA A 147 -10.09 -4.93 -15.45
CA ALA A 147 -10.85 -3.81 -14.89
C ALA A 147 -10.23 -2.44 -15.23
N GLN A 148 -8.90 -2.34 -15.30
CA GLN A 148 -8.21 -1.11 -15.69
C GLN A 148 -8.52 -0.65 -17.12
N LYS A 149 -9.00 -1.52 -18.00
CA LYS A 149 -9.41 -1.16 -19.37
C LYS A 149 -10.88 -0.75 -19.48
N TYR A 150 -11.68 -0.93 -18.42
CA TYR A 150 -13.13 -0.75 -18.45
C TYR A 150 -13.57 0.70 -18.15
N LYS A 151 -14.20 1.41 -19.09
CA LYS A 151 -14.69 2.81 -19.02
C LYS A 151 -13.67 3.95 -18.89
N ILE A 152 -12.67 3.87 -18.02
CA ILE A 152 -11.72 4.97 -17.76
C ILE A 152 -10.26 4.49 -17.90
N PRO A 153 -9.82 4.15 -19.13
CA PRO A 153 -8.51 3.55 -19.34
C PRO A 153 -7.39 4.36 -18.68
N PRO A 154 -6.28 3.72 -18.27
CA PRO A 154 -5.21 4.44 -17.60
C PRO A 154 -4.63 5.49 -18.57
N THR A 155 -4.32 6.67 -18.06
CA THR A 155 -3.73 7.76 -18.86
C THR A 155 -2.29 7.44 -19.29
N TYR A 156 -1.62 6.54 -18.56
CA TYR A 156 -0.29 5.98 -18.83
C TYR A 156 -0.32 4.46 -18.55
N ASP A 157 0.81 3.81 -18.26
CA ASP A 157 0.86 2.38 -17.91
C ASP A 157 0.35 2.04 -16.49
N TYR A 158 0.05 3.03 -15.64
CA TYR A 158 -0.32 2.79 -14.25
C TYR A 158 -1.81 3.03 -13.95
N GLY A 159 -2.38 2.09 -13.18
CA GLY A 159 -3.80 1.98 -12.90
C GLY A 159 -4.44 3.16 -12.14
N ARG A 160 -5.77 3.16 -12.15
CA ARG A 160 -6.62 4.18 -11.50
C ARG A 160 -6.53 4.08 -9.98
N ALA A 161 -6.51 5.22 -9.31
CA ALA A 161 -6.57 5.32 -7.86
C ALA A 161 -7.91 5.96 -7.44
N ILE A 162 -9.04 5.41 -7.89
CA ILE A 162 -10.37 6.00 -7.67
C ILE A 162 -10.68 6.09 -6.18
N GLU A 163 -10.38 5.03 -5.45
CA GLU A 163 -10.54 4.98 -3.99
C GLU A 163 -9.49 5.84 -3.26
N GLY A 164 -8.35 6.09 -3.89
CA GLY A 164 -7.34 7.05 -3.43
C GLY A 164 -6.58 6.62 -2.18
N ALA A 165 -6.43 5.32 -1.93
CA ALA A 165 -5.82 4.74 -0.73
C ALA A 165 -6.41 5.30 0.57
N SER A 166 -7.74 5.20 0.72
CA SER A 166 -8.48 5.83 1.83
C SER A 166 -8.00 5.35 3.19
N GLY A 167 -7.77 4.03 3.33
CA GLY A 167 -7.27 3.41 4.56
C GLY A 167 -5.75 3.56 4.74
N CYS A 168 -4.98 2.79 3.98
CA CYS A 168 -3.55 2.59 4.24
C CYS A 168 -2.66 3.84 4.10
N ILE A 169 -3.07 4.84 3.31
CA ILE A 169 -2.32 6.09 3.14
C ILE A 169 -3.07 7.25 3.80
N ARG A 170 -4.29 7.55 3.37
CA ARG A 170 -4.97 8.79 3.78
C ARG A 170 -5.40 8.75 5.24
N ALA A 171 -5.96 7.66 5.75
CA ALA A 171 -6.35 7.56 7.16
C ALA A 171 -5.12 7.54 8.08
N CYS A 172 -4.05 6.84 7.70
CA CYS A 172 -2.76 6.90 8.40
C CYS A 172 -2.19 8.32 8.44
N MET A 173 -2.22 9.03 7.31
CA MET A 173 -1.75 10.42 7.24
C MET A 173 -2.53 11.34 8.18
N VAL A 174 -3.87 11.26 8.16
CA VAL A 174 -4.73 12.05 9.06
C VAL A 174 -4.39 11.79 10.52
N HIS A 175 -4.25 10.52 10.89
CA HIS A 175 -3.93 10.13 12.27
C HIS A 175 -2.55 10.66 12.70
N LEU A 176 -1.51 10.44 11.89
CA LEU A 176 -0.15 10.88 12.21
C LEU A 176 -0.03 12.40 12.34
N GLU A 177 -0.75 13.15 11.49
CA GLU A 177 -0.81 14.61 11.57
C GLU A 177 -1.51 15.08 12.84
N GLN A 178 -2.65 14.49 13.20
CA GLN A 178 -3.37 14.81 14.44
C GLN A 178 -2.56 14.52 15.70
N GLN A 179 -1.68 13.52 15.65
CA GLN A 179 -0.76 13.20 16.74
C GLN A 179 0.52 14.06 16.75
N GLY A 180 0.70 14.97 15.79
CA GLY A 180 1.90 15.79 15.69
C GLY A 180 3.19 14.98 15.42
N LYS A 181 3.07 13.75 14.91
CA LYS A 181 4.23 12.86 14.69
C LYS A 181 5.03 13.17 13.42
N LEU A 182 4.59 14.13 12.61
CA LEU A 182 5.18 14.42 11.31
C LEU A 182 6.00 15.72 11.34
N LYS A 183 7.24 15.65 10.87
CA LYS A 183 8.12 16.82 10.72
C LYS A 183 7.67 17.73 9.57
N ASN A 184 7.14 17.15 8.50
CA ASN A 184 6.54 17.89 7.38
C ASN A 184 5.01 17.87 7.50
N ALA A 185 4.49 18.82 8.28
CA ALA A 185 3.06 19.04 8.47
C ALA A 185 2.52 20.04 7.45
N PHE A 186 1.25 19.90 7.08
CA PHE A 186 0.57 20.90 6.27
C PHE A 186 0.25 22.15 7.09
N HIS A 187 0.24 23.32 6.46
CA HIS A 187 -0.21 24.57 7.11
C HIS A 187 -1.67 24.51 7.57
N GLN A 188 -2.52 23.78 6.84
CA GLN A 188 -3.88 23.45 7.25
C GLN A 188 -4.04 21.94 7.26
N PRO A 189 -4.92 21.35 8.09
CA PRO A 189 -5.09 19.91 8.18
C PRO A 189 -5.25 19.24 6.82
N PHE A 190 -4.59 18.10 6.63
CA PHE A 190 -4.64 17.29 5.42
C PHE A 190 -6.08 16.96 5.02
N ARG A 191 -6.92 16.65 6.01
CA ARG A 191 -8.36 16.42 5.82
C ARG A 191 -9.16 17.53 6.51
N ARG A 192 -9.71 18.44 5.70
CA ARG A 192 -10.49 19.61 6.16
C ARG A 192 -12.00 19.37 6.22
N ARG A 193 -12.49 18.30 5.58
CA ARG A 193 -13.91 17.96 5.46
C ARG A 193 -14.09 16.47 5.65
N LYS A 194 -15.30 16.06 6.04
CA LYS A 194 -15.68 14.64 6.07
C LYS A 194 -15.45 14.03 4.68
N PRO A 195 -14.91 12.80 4.57
CA PRO A 195 -14.81 12.12 3.29
C PRO A 195 -16.18 12.06 2.63
N TRP A 196 -16.24 12.46 1.36
CA TRP A 196 -17.43 12.26 0.56
C TRP A 196 -17.64 10.75 0.34
N ARG A 197 -18.91 10.35 0.25
CA ARG A 197 -19.34 9.01 -0.14
C ARG A 197 -20.51 9.17 -1.08
N LEU A 198 -20.57 8.34 -2.10
CA LEU A 198 -21.72 8.30 -2.98
C LEU A 198 -22.85 7.54 -2.28
N THR A 199 -23.98 8.19 -2.12
CA THR A 199 -25.23 7.57 -1.69
C THR A 199 -25.94 7.06 -2.94
N HIS A 200 -25.63 5.84 -3.37
CA HIS A 200 -26.40 5.21 -4.43
C HIS A 200 -27.70 4.67 -3.81
N HIS A 201 -28.83 5.25 -4.21
CA HIS A 201 -30.17 4.71 -4.01
C HIS A 201 -30.42 3.56 -4.98
#